data_AF-A0A4U0FAC7-F1
#
_entry.id   AF-A0A4U0FAC7-F1
#
_cell.length_a   1.000
_cell.length_b   1.000
_cell.length_c   1.000
_cell.angle_alpha   90.00
_cell.angle_beta   90.00
_cell.angle_gamma   90.00
#
_symmetry.space_group_name_H-M   'P 1'
#
loop_
_entity.id
_entity.type
_entity.pdbx_description
1 polymer ?
#
loop_
_entity_poly.entity_id
_entity_poly.type
_entity_poly.pdbx_seq_one_letter_code
_entity_poly.pdbx_strand_id
1 'polypeptide(L)'
;MNLQMTKEFYERIETEVEQSLKPKGYRKTKHQHSQMNGNMYSVFDSAGGLTRLIWDAKDRRLIIRVYKKGTWLMKLGKALIGRNDDEKLLRELIINREEFTDSTEEQVIKRIVDAI
;
A
#
# COMPACT_ATOMS: atom_id res chain seq x y z
N MET A 1 -22.59 -5.26 9.72
CA MET A 1 -22.03 -3.88 9.82
C MET A 1 -21.99 -3.30 8.42
N ASN A 2 -21.85 -1.98 8.25
CA ASN A 2 -21.70 -1.37 6.92
C ASN A 2 -20.53 -0.38 6.97
N LEU A 3 -19.32 -0.92 6.96
CA LEU A 3 -18.09 -0.12 7.02
C LEU A 3 -17.93 0.69 5.73
N GLN A 4 -17.55 1.95 5.87
CA GLN A 4 -17.29 2.87 4.78
C GLN A 4 -15.91 3.48 4.94
N MET A 5 -15.23 3.71 3.82
CA MET A 5 -13.94 4.36 3.85
C MET A 5 -14.14 5.87 4.03
N THR A 6 -13.74 6.39 5.19
CA THR A 6 -13.60 7.82 5.44
C THR A 6 -12.13 8.23 5.34
N LYS A 7 -11.88 9.54 5.28
CA LYS A 7 -10.51 10.06 5.32
C LYS A 7 -9.83 9.68 6.64
N GLU A 8 -10.55 9.81 7.75
CA GLU A 8 -10.07 9.51 9.09
C GLU A 8 -9.72 8.03 9.25
N PHE A 9 -10.57 7.14 8.70
CA PHE A 9 -10.29 5.71 8.76
C PHE A 9 -9.10 5.34 7.87
N TYR A 10 -8.97 5.95 6.69
CA TYR A 10 -7.81 5.76 5.83
C TYR A 10 -6.51 6.23 6.53
N GLU A 11 -6.52 7.40 7.17
CA GLU A 11 -5.38 7.93 7.94
C GLU A 11 -5.02 7.04 9.15
N ARG A 12 -6.02 6.41 9.78
CA ARG A 12 -5.79 5.39 10.83
C ARG A 12 -5.07 4.18 10.26
N ILE A 13 -5.53 3.63 9.12
CA ILE A 13 -4.87 2.51 8.45
C ILE A 13 -3.42 2.88 8.07
N GLU A 14 -3.22 4.08 7.51
CA GLU A 14 -1.88 4.57 7.16
C GLU A 14 -0.94 4.62 8.37
N THR A 15 -1.45 5.07 9.52
CA THR A 15 -0.67 5.14 10.75
C THR A 15 -0.23 3.76 11.22
N GLU A 16 -1.12 2.78 11.20
CA GLU A 16 -0.83 1.39 11.58
C GLU A 16 0.18 0.72 10.62
N VAL A 17 0.03 0.98 9.31
CA VAL A 17 0.98 0.55 8.29
C VAL A 17 2.35 1.20 8.52
N GLU A 18 2.39 2.51 8.78
CA GLU A 18 3.63 3.24 9.04
C GLU A 18 4.36 2.69 10.28
N GLN A 19 3.64 2.47 11.38
CA GLN A 19 4.19 1.91 12.61
C GLN A 19 4.75 0.50 12.40
N SER A 20 4.05 -0.33 11.62
CA SER A 20 4.48 -1.69 11.30
C SER A 20 5.71 -1.75 10.39
N LEU A 21 5.85 -0.78 9.48
CA LEU A 21 6.95 -0.71 8.51
C LEU A 21 8.18 0.05 9.04
N LYS A 22 8.01 0.96 10.01
CA LYS A 22 9.09 1.81 10.55
C LYS A 22 10.28 1.00 11.11
N PRO A 23 10.09 -0.11 11.87
CA PRO A 23 11.21 -0.96 12.30
C PRO A 23 11.98 -1.60 11.15
N LYS A 24 11.34 -1.79 9.99
CA LYS A 24 11.94 -2.32 8.76
C LYS A 24 12.66 -1.22 7.94
N GLY A 25 12.74 0.00 8.47
CA GLY A 25 13.43 1.13 7.84
C GLY A 25 12.65 1.86 6.75
N TYR A 26 11.35 1.59 6.62
CA TYR A 26 10.48 2.28 5.67
C TYR A 26 10.08 3.66 6.21
N ARG A 27 9.81 4.59 5.28
CA ARG A 27 9.29 5.93 5.55
C ARG A 27 8.20 6.27 4.55
N LYS A 28 7.18 7.02 4.97
CA LYS A 28 6.15 7.55 4.06
C LYS A 28 6.79 8.61 3.14
N THR A 29 6.76 8.37 1.83
CA THR A 29 7.36 9.27 0.83
C THR A 29 6.34 9.98 -0.05
N LYS A 30 5.12 9.43 -0.13
CA LYS A 30 4.02 10.06 -0.86
C LYS A 30 2.71 9.77 -0.15
N HIS A 31 1.85 10.77 -0.12
CA HIS A 31 0.46 10.69 0.34
C HIS A 31 -0.37 11.63 -0.54
N GLN A 32 -1.49 11.14 -1.06
CA GLN A 32 -2.35 11.88 -1.98
C GLN A 32 -3.81 11.51 -1.78
N HIS A 33 -4.64 12.52 -1.53
CA HIS A 33 -6.09 12.40 -1.48
C HIS A 33 -6.69 13.19 -2.66
N SER A 34 -7.37 12.50 -3.56
CA SER A 34 -8.00 13.10 -4.73
C SER A 34 -9.45 13.44 -4.41
N GLN A 35 -9.74 14.73 -4.22
CA GLN A 35 -11.10 15.19 -3.92
C GLN A 35 -12.09 14.96 -5.08
N MET A 36 -11.60 14.89 -6.33
CA MET A 36 -12.48 14.74 -7.50
C MET A 36 -13.06 13.33 -7.65
N ASN A 37 -12.36 12.30 -7.19
CA ASN A 37 -12.79 10.91 -7.35
C ASN A 37 -12.78 10.09 -6.04
N GLY A 38 -12.36 10.69 -4.92
CA GLY A 38 -12.32 10.02 -3.61
C GLY A 38 -11.16 9.05 -3.43
N ASN A 39 -10.26 8.92 -4.40
CA ASN A 39 -9.14 8.00 -4.30
C ASN A 39 -8.12 8.50 -3.28
N MET A 40 -7.58 7.56 -2.50
CA MET A 40 -6.53 7.85 -1.52
C MET A 40 -5.35 6.93 -1.76
N TYR A 41 -4.14 7.45 -1.64
CA TYR A 41 -2.93 6.74 -2.02
C TYR A 41 -1.75 7.12 -1.13
N SER A 42 -1.07 6.12 -0.60
CA SER A 42 0.16 6.27 0.16
C SER A 42 1.27 5.35 -0.29
N VAL A 43 2.51 5.83 -0.15
CA VAL A 43 3.73 5.11 -0.46
C VAL A 43 4.66 5.14 0.72
N PHE A 44 5.10 3.95 1.11
CA PHE A 44 6.14 3.73 2.09
C PHE A 44 7.34 3.13 1.38
N ASP A 45 8.50 3.74 1.56
CA ASP A 45 9.71 3.43 0.82
C ASP A 45 10.85 3.11 1.78
N SER A 46 11.64 2.08 1.46
CA SER A 46 12.93 1.79 2.07
C SER A 46 13.98 1.48 1.01
N ALA A 47 15.24 1.35 1.44
CA ALA A 47 16.32 0.91 0.55
C ALA A 47 16.05 -0.46 -0.09
N GLY A 48 15.33 -1.34 0.61
CA GLY A 48 15.09 -2.73 0.18
C GLY A 48 13.73 -2.98 -0.49
N GLY A 49 12.78 -2.05 -0.37
CA GLY A 49 11.42 -2.30 -0.82
C GLY A 49 10.52 -1.08 -0.87
N LEU A 50 9.28 -1.33 -1.29
CA LEU A 50 8.23 -0.33 -1.45
C LEU A 50 6.91 -0.95 -1.02
N THR A 51 6.07 -0.21 -0.30
CA THR A 51 4.70 -0.61 0.03
C THR A 51 3.75 0.49 -0.42
N ARG A 52 2.73 0.13 -1.20
CA ARG A 52 1.70 1.06 -1.69
C ARG A 52 0.36 0.70 -1.05
N LEU A 53 -0.28 1.66 -0.40
CA LEU A 53 -1.63 1.58 0.12
C LEU A 53 -2.54 2.42 -0.78
N ILE A 54 -3.67 1.85 -1.22
CA ILE A 54 -4.54 2.47 -2.22
C ILE A 54 -6.00 2.23 -1.86
N TRP A 55 -6.77 3.30 -1.74
CA TRP A 55 -8.23 3.24 -1.79
C TRP A 55 -8.71 3.68 -3.17
N ASP A 56 -9.35 2.76 -3.90
CA ASP A 56 -10.09 3.06 -5.11
C ASP A 56 -11.57 3.31 -4.72
N ALA A 57 -11.99 4.57 -4.74
CA ALA A 57 -13.33 4.95 -4.35
C ALA A 57 -14.39 4.62 -5.42
N LYS A 58 -13.99 4.50 -6.69
CA LYS A 58 -14.90 4.12 -7.78
C LYS A 58 -15.34 2.66 -7.61
N ASP A 59 -14.37 1.78 -7.38
CA ASP A 59 -14.63 0.35 -7.21
C ASP A 59 -14.87 -0.05 -5.75
N ARG A 60 -14.67 0.90 -4.81
CA ARG A 60 -14.73 0.72 -3.36
C ARG A 60 -13.84 -0.44 -2.89
N ARG A 61 -12.57 -0.40 -3.28
CA ARG A 61 -11.58 -1.44 -2.96
C ARG A 61 -10.38 -0.84 -2.25
N LEU A 62 -9.90 -1.56 -1.24
CA LEU A 62 -8.66 -1.24 -0.54
C LEU A 62 -7.58 -2.22 -0.98
N ILE A 63 -6.46 -1.69 -1.43
CA ILE A 63 -5.38 -2.47 -2.03
C ILE A 63 -4.09 -2.14 -1.28
N ILE A 64 -3.35 -3.17 -0.87
CA ILE A 64 -1.98 -3.04 -0.43
C ILE A 64 -1.06 -3.90 -1.29
N ARG A 65 0.02 -3.30 -1.78
CA ARG A 65 1.04 -3.96 -2.61
C ARG A 65 2.41 -3.77 -2.00
N VAL A 66 3.12 -4.87 -1.80
CA VAL A 66 4.48 -4.91 -1.25
C VAL A 66 5.44 -5.34 -2.34
N TYR A 67 6.48 -4.57 -2.55
CA TYR A 67 7.48 -4.78 -3.58
C TYR A 67 8.88 -4.89 -2.96
N LYS A 68 9.72 -5.70 -3.60
CA LYS A 68 11.16 -5.70 -3.40
C LYS A 68 11.81 -4.80 -4.44
N LYS A 69 12.74 -3.95 -4.00
CA LYS A 69 13.60 -3.20 -4.92
C LYS A 69 14.80 -4.03 -5.34
N GLY A 70 15.14 -3.97 -6.62
CA GLY A 70 16.38 -4.52 -7.15
C GLY A 70 17.59 -3.84 -6.50
N THR A 71 18.64 -4.61 -6.24
CA THR A 71 19.92 -4.07 -5.78
C THR A 71 20.52 -3.19 -6.87
N TRP A 72 21.38 -2.24 -6.50
CA TRP A 72 22.07 -1.38 -7.46
C TRP A 72 22.78 -2.15 -8.58
N LEU A 73 23.38 -3.31 -8.25
CA LEU A 73 23.98 -4.22 -9.25
C LEU A 73 22.95 -4.76 -10.25
N MET A 74 21.76 -5.15 -9.79
CA MET A 74 20.67 -5.53 -10.69
C MET A 74 20.21 -4.39 -11.58
N LYS A 75 20.16 -3.15 -11.05
CA LYS A 75 19.80 -1.97 -11.83
C LYS A 75 20.78 -1.71 -12.95
N LEU A 76 22.08 -1.78 -12.66
CA LEU A 76 23.13 -1.66 -13.67
C LEU A 76 23.01 -2.74 -14.75
N GLY A 77 22.86 -4.00 -14.33
CA GLY A 77 22.68 -5.11 -15.28
C GLY A 77 21.45 -4.96 -16.17
N LYS A 78 20.32 -4.49 -15.61
CA LYS A 78 19.09 -4.23 -16.36
C LYS A 78 19.19 -3.05 -17.31
N ALA A 79 19.83 -1.97 -16.89
CA ALA A 79 20.06 -0.79 -17.73
C ALA A 79 20.87 -1.16 -18.99
N LEU A 80 21.85 -2.05 -18.88
CA LEU A 80 22.64 -2.54 -20.02
C LEU A 80 21.83 -3.35 -21.04
N ILE A 81 20.70 -3.95 -20.63
CA ILE A 81 19.80 -4.71 -21.51
C ILE A 81 18.49 -3.98 -21.82
N GLY A 82 18.43 -2.66 -21.57
CA GLY A 82 17.26 -1.82 -21.86
C GLY A 82 16.03 -2.09 -20.99
N ARG A 83 16.18 -2.75 -19.83
CA ARG A 83 15.10 -2.97 -18.86
C ARG A 83 15.19 -1.96 -17.73
N ASN A 84 14.05 -1.44 -17.28
CA ASN A 84 13.99 -0.42 -16.22
C ASN A 84 13.03 -0.77 -15.07
N ASP A 85 12.44 -1.98 -15.09
CA ASP A 85 11.53 -2.41 -14.03
C ASP A 85 12.31 -3.02 -12.87
N ASP A 86 12.53 -2.22 -11.83
CA ASP A 86 13.33 -2.57 -10.64
C ASP A 86 12.50 -3.05 -9.46
N GLU A 87 11.17 -3.05 -9.59
CA GLU A 87 10.25 -3.39 -8.50
C GLU A 87 9.62 -4.75 -8.78
N LYS A 88 9.89 -5.73 -7.91
CA LYS A 88 9.21 -7.03 -7.97
C LYS A 88 8.07 -7.04 -6.95
N LEU A 89 6.82 -7.16 -7.42
CA LEU A 89 5.68 -7.41 -6.54
C LEU A 89 5.90 -8.72 -5.79
N LEU A 90 5.95 -8.64 -4.46
CA LEU A 90 6.07 -9.79 -3.57
C LEU A 90 4.72 -10.25 -3.07
N ARG A 91 3.83 -9.30 -2.79
CA ARG A 91 2.53 -9.56 -2.17
C ARG A 91 1.53 -8.49 -2.57
N GLU A 92 0.30 -8.93 -2.77
CA GLU A 92 -0.85 -8.07 -2.97
C GLU A 92 -1.99 -8.59 -2.10
N LEU A 93 -2.66 -7.69 -1.40
CA LEU A 93 -3.93 -7.93 -0.74
C LEU A 93 -4.94 -6.92 -1.31
N ILE A 94 -6.10 -7.43 -1.72
CA ILE A 94 -7.23 -6.65 -2.19
C ILE A 94 -8.41 -6.98 -1.29
N ILE A 95 -8.96 -5.96 -0.61
CA ILE A 95 -10.22 -6.05 0.12
C ILE A 95 -11.27 -5.40 -0.78
N ASN A 96 -12.10 -6.25 -1.39
CA ASN A 96 -13.16 -5.81 -2.29
C ASN A 96 -14.33 -5.18 -1.51
N ARG A 97 -15.22 -4.47 -2.22
CA ARG A 97 -16.36 -3.76 -1.63
C ARG A 97 -17.16 -4.59 -0.64
N GLU A 98 -17.58 -5.80 -1.02
CA GLU A 98 -18.43 -6.67 -0.19
C GLU A 98 -17.71 -7.03 1.11
N GLU A 99 -16.48 -7.53 1.00
CA GLU A 99 -15.66 -7.89 2.15
C GLU A 99 -15.34 -6.68 3.05
N PHE A 100 -15.08 -5.52 2.45
CA PHE A 100 -14.83 -4.29 3.19
C PHE A 100 -16.06 -3.87 3.98
N THR A 101 -17.23 -3.85 3.35
CA THR A 101 -18.51 -3.47 3.97
C THR A 101 -18.89 -4.38 5.13
N ASP A 102 -18.62 -5.68 5.02
CA ASP A 102 -18.94 -6.68 6.05
C ASP A 102 -17.90 -6.76 7.18
N SER A 103 -16.76 -6.08 7.04
CA SER A 103 -15.68 -6.06 8.04
C SER A 103 -15.87 -4.97 9.10
N THR A 104 -15.16 -5.14 10.21
CA THR A 104 -14.84 -4.08 11.18
C THR A 104 -13.57 -3.34 10.80
N GLU A 105 -13.36 -2.14 11.36
CA GLU A 105 -12.11 -1.39 11.16
C GLU A 105 -10.89 -2.21 11.62
N GLU A 106 -10.99 -2.88 12.76
CA GLU A 106 -9.94 -3.70 13.34
C GLU A 106 -9.60 -4.91 12.47
N GLN A 107 -10.59 -5.57 11.86
CA GLN A 107 -10.36 -6.69 10.93
C GLN A 107 -9.63 -6.21 9.67
N VAL A 108 -10.02 -5.05 9.12
CA VAL A 108 -9.36 -4.47 7.95
C VAL A 108 -7.91 -4.11 8.27
N ILE A 109 -7.68 -3.38 9.37
CA ILE A 109 -6.34 -3.00 9.83
C ILE A 109 -5.46 -4.24 10.02
N LYS A 110 -5.95 -5.24 10.76
CA LYS A 110 -5.20 -6.48 11.02
C LYS A 110 -4.78 -7.17 9.72
N ARG A 111 -5.69 -7.31 8.76
CA ARG A 111 -5.38 -7.97 7.47
C ARG A 111 -4.34 -7.21 6.67
N ILE A 112 -4.37 -5.88 6.70
CA ILE A 112 -3.40 -5.03 6.01
C ILE A 112 -2.02 -5.18 6.67
N VAL A 113 -1.96 -5.13 8.00
CA VAL A 113 -0.71 -5.29 8.76
C VAL A 113 -0.13 -6.71 8.59
N ASP A 114 -0.97 -7.74 8.57
CA ASP A 114 -0.53 -9.13 8.31
C ASP A 114 -0.01 -9.32 6.86
N ALA A 115 -0.33 -8.39 5.94
CA ALA A 115 0.09 -8.43 4.55
C ALA A 115 1.39 -7.66 4.25
N ILE A 116 2.09 -7.09 5.26
CA ILE A 116 3.32 -6.28 5.08
C ILE A 116 4.52 -6.80 5.86
#